data_AF-A0AAJ1MCN9-F1
#
_entry.id   AF-A0AAJ1MCN9-F1
#
_cell.length_a   1.000
_cell.length_b   1.000
_cell.length_c   1.000
_cell.angle_alpha   90.00
_cell.angle_beta   90.00
_cell.angle_gamma   90.00
#
_symmetry.space_group_name_H-M   'P 1'
#
loop_
_entity.id
_entity.type
_entity.pdbx_description
1 polymer ?
#
loop_
_entity_poly.entity_id
_entity_poly.type
_entity_poly.pdbx_seq_one_letter_code
_entity_poly.pdbx_strand_id
1 'polypeptide(L)'
;MHKIYVDGQWLHLCYQGEERDDGCANELSLQPANDEPRLNLLLSNHGFNNEPHDATFSLDQADVKALQKYLANWLNDQQRTPSSHGSTSYDQA
;
A
#
# COMPACT_ATOMS: atom_id res chain seq x y z
N MET A 1 9.98 -2.13 10.37
CA MET A 1 9.23 -3.40 10.39
C MET A 1 7.87 -3.18 9.74
N HIS A 2 7.56 -3.93 8.67
CA HIS A 2 6.25 -3.90 8.02
C HIS A 2 5.35 -4.96 8.66
N LYS A 3 4.12 -4.60 9.02
CA LYS A 3 3.12 -5.50 9.60
C LYS A 3 1.78 -5.34 8.88
N ILE A 4 1.21 -6.47 8.45
CA ILE A 4 -0.15 -6.55 7.93
C ILE A 4 -0.96 -7.40 8.90
N TYR A 5 -2.12 -6.90 9.34
CA TYR A 5 -3.00 -7.66 10.23
C TYR A 5 -4.46 -7.22 10.08
N VAL A 6 -5.36 -8.07 10.57
CA VAL A 6 -6.80 -7.79 10.63
C VAL A 6 -7.22 -7.74 12.09
N ASP A 7 -7.97 -6.71 12.48
CA ASP A 7 -8.59 -6.58 13.80
C ASP A 7 -10.08 -6.26 13.64
N GLY A 8 -10.93 -7.22 13.99
CA GLY A 8 -12.37 -7.15 13.68
C GLY A 8 -12.61 -7.05 12.17
N GLN A 9 -13.19 -5.93 11.73
CA GLN A 9 -13.47 -5.62 10.32
C GLN A 9 -12.38 -4.78 9.65
N TRP A 10 -11.36 -4.38 10.41
CA TRP A 10 -10.28 -3.54 9.92
C TRP A 10 -9.16 -4.37 9.33
N LEU A 11 -8.66 -3.94 8.18
CA LEU A 11 -7.37 -4.34 7.64
C LEU A 11 -6.37 -3.22 7.88
N HIS A 12 -5.24 -3.54 8.50
CA HIS A 12 -4.16 -2.60 8.81
C HIS A 12 -2.88 -2.97 8.04
N LEU A 13 -2.27 -1.96 7.42
CA LEU A 13 -0.95 -2.02 6.81
C LEU A 13 -0.07 -0.98 7.52
N CYS A 14 0.74 -1.44 8.48
CA CYS A 14 1.61 -0.60 9.28
C CYS A 14 3.05 -0.71 8.79
N TYR A 15 3.63 0.43 8.41
CA TYR A 15 5.01 0.52 7.99
C TYR A 15 5.81 1.24 9.07
N GLN A 16 6.27 0.49 10.07
CA GLN A 16 7.22 1.04 11.04
C GLN A 16 8.57 1.21 10.34
N GLY A 17 9.20 2.36 10.46
CA GLY A 17 10.52 2.56 9.83
C GLY A 17 10.46 2.97 8.35
N GLU A 18 9.31 3.42 7.83
CA GLU A 18 9.27 4.21 6.58
C GLU A 18 9.81 5.64 6.77
N GLU A 19 10.82 5.76 7.64
CA GLU A 19 11.56 6.96 8.02
C GLU A 19 12.38 7.56 6.86
N ARG A 20 12.24 7.06 5.63
CA ARG A 20 13.08 7.45 4.50
C ARG A 20 12.96 8.93 4.18
N ASP A 21 11.81 9.53 4.50
CA ASP A 21 11.50 10.93 4.17
C ASP A 21 11.39 11.83 5.42
N ASP A 22 10.74 11.39 6.51
CA ASP A 22 10.44 12.23 7.67
C ASP A 22 10.56 11.54 9.05
N GLY A 23 11.07 10.31 9.13
CA GLY A 23 11.21 9.64 10.42
C GLY A 23 9.89 9.14 11.06
N CYS A 24 8.77 9.21 10.34
CA CYS A 24 7.45 9.00 10.92
C CYS A 24 6.79 7.68 10.52
N ALA A 25 5.93 7.15 11.39
CA ALA A 25 5.18 5.92 11.10
C ALA A 25 3.94 6.23 10.26
N ASN A 26 3.78 5.48 9.17
CA ASN A 26 2.58 5.50 8.35
C ASN A 26 1.75 4.24 8.59
N GLU A 27 0.44 4.43 8.70
CA GLU A 27 -0.52 3.34 8.75
C GLU A 27 -1.69 3.63 7.80
N LEU A 28 -2.00 2.61 6.99
CA LEU A 28 -3.20 2.57 6.18
C LEU A 28 -4.15 1.54 6.78
N SER A 29 -5.36 1.99 7.09
CA SER A 29 -6.42 1.19 7.68
C SER A 29 -7.66 1.22 6.78
N LEU A 30 -8.27 0.06 6.55
CA LEU A 30 -9.45 -0.11 5.70
C LEU A 30 -10.55 -0.81 6.48
N GLN A 31 -11.78 -0.28 6.44
CA GLN A 31 -12.98 -1.02 6.88
C GLN A 31 -14.19 -0.72 6.01
N PRO A 32 -15.15 -1.65 5.89
CA PRO A 32 -16.48 -1.32 5.39
C PRO A 32 -17.16 -0.25 6.27
N ALA A 33 -17.91 0.66 5.66
CA ALA A 33 -18.82 1.52 6.40
C ALA A 33 -19.98 0.70 6.97
N ASN A 34 -20.52 1.13 8.12
CA ASN A 34 -21.56 0.39 8.83
C ASN A 34 -22.96 0.54 8.19
N ASP A 35 -23.18 1.65 7.49
CA ASP A 35 -24.48 2.15 7.05
C ASP A 35 -24.61 2.29 5.53
N GLU A 36 -23.49 2.29 4.81
CA GLU A 36 -23.45 2.44 3.36
C GLU A 36 -22.52 1.42 2.68
N PRO A 37 -22.74 1.08 1.40
CA PRO A 37 -21.86 0.18 0.65
C PRO A 37 -20.57 0.90 0.21
N ARG A 38 -19.83 1.41 1.19
CA ARG A 38 -18.58 2.17 1.04
C ARG A 38 -17.45 1.50 1.81
N LEU A 39 -16.23 1.80 1.40
CA LEU A 39 -15.01 1.40 2.10
C LEU A 39 -14.32 2.65 2.65
N ASN A 40 -14.20 2.72 3.98
CA ASN A 40 -13.43 3.77 4.63
C ASN A 40 -11.95 3.44 4.56
N LEU A 41 -11.17 4.41 4.14
CA LEU A 41 -9.72 4.40 4.10
C LEU A 41 -9.23 5.48 5.05
N LEU A 42 -8.53 5.05 6.09
CA LEU A 42 -7.86 5.92 7.03
C LEU A 42 -6.38 5.85 6.74
N LEU A 43 -5.79 7.00 6.43
CA LEU A 43 -4.36 7.16 6.40
C LEU A 43 -3.99 7.98 7.64
N SER A 44 -3.32 7.34 8.58
CA SER A 44 -2.73 8.02 9.73
C SER A 44 -1.25 8.19 9.47
N ASN A 45 -0.81 9.45 9.45
CA ASN A 45 0.61 9.79 9.50
C ASN A 45 0.87 10.45 10.86
N HIS A 46 1.83 9.94 11.62
CA HIS A 46 2.25 10.59 12.85
C HIS A 46 3.22 11.72 12.51
N GLY A 47 2.99 12.96 12.93
CA GLY A 47 3.99 14.02 12.77
C GLY A 47 5.24 13.78 13.64
N PHE A 48 6.30 14.58 13.44
CA PHE A 48 7.57 14.50 14.20
C PHE A 48 7.42 14.50 15.74
N ASN A 49 6.33 15.08 16.26
CA ASN A 49 6.01 15.09 17.70
C ASN A 49 5.09 13.94 18.14
N ASN A 50 4.92 12.92 17.29
CA ASN A 50 3.98 11.81 17.45
C ASN A 50 2.49 12.22 17.48
N GLU A 51 2.16 13.39 16.94
CA GLU A 51 0.78 13.85 16.78
C GLU A 51 0.11 13.12 15.60
N PRO A 52 -1.09 12.52 15.77
CA PRO A 52 -1.76 11.84 14.67
C PRO A 52 -2.39 12.86 13.71
N HIS A 53 -2.08 12.75 12.42
CA HIS A 53 -2.78 13.41 11.34
C HIS A 53 -3.64 12.38 10.61
N ASP A 54 -4.95 12.42 10.86
CA ASP A 54 -5.90 11.48 10.28
C ASP A 54 -6.58 12.10 9.06
N ALA A 55 -6.33 11.53 7.88
CA ALA A 55 -7.14 11.77 6.70
C ALA A 55 -8.09 10.58 6.51
N THR A 56 -9.39 10.83 6.64
CA THR A 56 -10.41 9.83 6.28
C THR A 56 -10.88 10.09 4.87
N PHE A 57 -10.69 9.11 4.00
CA PHE A 57 -11.25 9.06 2.65
C PHE A 57 -12.26 7.92 2.57
N SER A 58 -13.34 8.08 1.81
CA SER A 58 -14.36 7.04 1.66
C SER A 58 -14.54 6.71 0.19
N LEU A 59 -14.39 5.43 -0.14
CA LEU A 59 -14.46 4.89 -1.50
C LEU A 59 -15.83 4.28 -1.74
N ASP A 60 -16.45 4.63 -2.84
CA ASP A 60 -17.65 3.91 -3.28
C ASP A 60 -17.29 2.61 -4.04
N GLN A 61 -18.30 1.87 -4.50
CA GLN A 61 -18.08 0.63 -5.23
C GLN A 61 -17.33 0.80 -6.56
N ALA A 62 -17.53 1.93 -7.25
CA ALA A 62 -16.85 2.20 -8.51
C ALA A 62 -15.37 2.50 -8.26
N ASP A 63 -15.07 3.28 -7.22
CA ASP A 63 -13.71 3.58 -6.78
C ASP A 63 -12.95 2.29 -6.40
N VAL A 64 -13.57 1.43 -5.60
CA VAL A 64 -12.96 0.15 -5.17
C VAL A 64 -12.66 -0.74 -6.38
N LYS A 65 -13.56 -0.81 -7.37
CA LYS A 65 -13.32 -1.59 -8.61
C LYS A 65 -12.16 -1.01 -9.42
N ALA A 66 -12.06 0.31 -9.51
CA ALA A 66 -10.95 0.97 -10.20
C ALA A 66 -9.62 0.70 -9.49
N LEU A 67 -9.59 0.81 -8.16
CA LEU A 67 -8.43 0.52 -7.33
C LEU A 67 -8.00 -0.94 -7.46
N GLN A 68 -8.95 -1.88 -7.40
CA GLN A 68 -8.68 -3.31 -7.58
C GLN A 68 -8.01 -3.59 -8.94
N LYS A 69 -8.54 -3.03 -10.03
CA LYS A 69 -7.97 -3.18 -11.37
C LYS A 69 -6.56 -2.61 -11.44
N TYR A 70 -6.34 -1.43 -10.86
CA TYR A 70 -5.03 -0.78 -10.82
C TYR A 70 -3.98 -1.64 -10.09
N LEU A 71 -4.31 -2.12 -8.88
CA LEU A 71 -3.41 -2.95 -8.08
C LEU A 71 -3.11 -4.30 -8.76
N ALA A 72 -4.13 -4.93 -9.35
CA ALA A 72 -3.94 -6.18 -10.09
C ALA A 72 -2.99 -6.00 -11.29
N ASN A 73 -3.12 -4.89 -12.04
CA ASN A 73 -2.20 -4.57 -13.13
C ASN A 73 -0.78 -4.38 -12.60
N TRP A 74 -0.60 -3.60 -11.53
CA TRP A 74 0.70 -3.35 -10.94
C TRP A 74 1.40 -4.65 -10.52
N LEU A 75 0.70 -5.57 -9.85
CA LEU A 75 1.23 -6.87 -9.46
C LEU A 75 1.66 -7.72 -10.67
N ASN A 76 0.87 -7.71 -11.74
CA ASN A 76 1.20 -8.46 -12.97
C ASN A 76 2.42 -7.86 -13.69
N ASP A 77 2.58 -6.54 -13.67
CA ASP A 77 3.74 -5.88 -14.29
C ASP A 77 5.04 -6.18 -13.52
N GLN A 78 4.99 -6.31 -12.19
CA GLN A 78 6.14 -6.75 -11.40
C GLN A 78 6.58 -8.20 -11.70
N GLN A 79 5.70 -9.04 -12.24
CA GLN A 79 6.03 -10.41 -12.64
C GLN A 79 6.61 -10.50 -14.05
N ARG A 80 6.56 -9.40 -14.82
CA ARG A 80 7.01 -9.35 -16.22
C ARG A 80 8.42 -8.84 -16.42
N THR A 81 9.12 -8.40 -15.37
CA THR A 81 10.55 -8.04 -15.42
C THR A 81 11.41 -9.30 -15.59
N PRO A 82 11.99 -9.56 -16.78
CA PRO A 82 12.89 -10.68 -16.98
C PRO A 82 14.31 -10.26 -16.59
N SER A 83 15.02 -11.16 -15.94
CA SER A 83 16.44 -11.06 -15.59
C SER A 83 17.29 -10.69 -16.82
N SER A 84 17.71 -9.42 -16.95
CA SER A 84 18.69 -9.03 -17.97
C SER A 84 20.12 -9.26 -17.46
N HIS A 85 20.55 -10.52 -17.42
CA HIS A 85 21.96 -10.87 -17.53
C HIS A 85 22.09 -11.86 -18.69
N GLY A 86 21.96 -11.33 -19.90
CA GLY A 86 22.53 -11.96 -21.08
C GLY A 86 24.04 -11.82 -20.98
N SER A 87 24.71 -12.88 -20.57
CA SER A 87 26.16 -13.02 -20.67
C SER A 87 26.53 -12.96 -22.14
N THR A 88 27.06 -11.84 -22.60
CA THR A 88 27.72 -11.77 -23.90
C THR A 88 28.99 -12.60 -23.78
N SER A 89 28.97 -13.82 -24.34
CA SER A 89 30.17 -14.62 -24.58
C SER A 89 31.05 -13.85 -25.57
N TYR A 90 32.20 -13.36 -25.11
CA TYR A 90 33.28 -12.95 -26.00
C TYR A 90 34.10 -14.20 -26.32
N ASP A 91 33.74 -14.89 -27.40
CA ASP A 91 34.69 -15.75 -28.10
C ASP A 91 35.68 -14.83 -28.83
N GLN A 92 36.91 -14.74 -28.33
CA GLN A 92 38.05 -14.24 -29.09
C GLN A 92 38.76 -15.44 -29.73
N ALA A 93 38.79 -15.41 -31.06
CA ALA A 93 39.71 -16.19 -31.90
C ALA A 93 41.11 -15.56 -31.90
#